data_AF-D3EAR9-F1
#
_entry.id   AF-D3EAR9-F1
#
_cell.length_a   1.000
_cell.length_b   1.000
_cell.length_c   1.000
_cell.angle_alpha   90.00
_cell.angle_beta   90.00
_cell.angle_gamma   90.00
#
_symmetry.space_group_name_H-M   'P 1'
#
loop_
_entity.id
_entity.type
_entity.pdbx_description
1 polymer ?
#
loop_
_entity_poly.entity_id
_entity_poly.type
_entity_poly.pdbx_seq_one_letter_code
_entity_poly.pdbx_strand_id
1 'polypeptide(L)'
;MKISILANRILEFREINYLELTQEHRAVTEEKFNNLCKEYLDNLVLSNENEEMFKIITNDWNSLSFPIPLMFKTYQRVIEIKPTEITLYSMFVDYLLLYGPDWEEEALEITEHIKQKDYIKALETVNRVDYYKTF
;
A
#
# COMPACT_ATOMS: atom_id res chain seq x y z
N MET A 1 11.19 -0.47 14.24
CA MET A 1 12.04 0.35 13.34
C MET A 1 11.13 1.36 12.65
N LYS A 2 11.60 2.55 12.26
CA LYS A 2 10.72 3.50 11.57
C LYS A 2 10.21 2.92 10.25
N ILE A 3 8.94 3.16 9.94
CA ILE A 3 8.31 2.57 8.75
C ILE A 3 8.91 3.10 7.45
N SER A 4 9.35 4.36 7.45
CA SER A 4 10.10 4.99 6.36
C SER A 4 11.42 4.27 6.04
N ILE A 5 12.13 3.78 7.07
CA ILE A 5 13.39 3.03 6.87
C ILE A 5 13.09 1.69 6.16
N LEU A 6 12.04 1.00 6.58
CA LEU A 6 11.61 -0.25 5.94
C LEU A 6 11.17 -0.02 4.49
N ALA A 7 10.39 1.03 4.24
CA ALA A 7 9.97 1.39 2.88
C ALA A 7 11.15 1.63 1.94
N ASN A 8 12.16 2.40 2.38
CA ASN A 8 13.35 2.67 1.57
C ASN A 8 14.14 1.38 1.28
N ARG A 9 14.32 0.51 2.27
CA ARG A 9 15.00 -0.78 2.06
C ARG A 9 14.26 -1.69 1.08
N ILE A 10 12.92 -1.67 1.10
CA ILE A 10 12.12 -2.41 0.11
C ILE A 10 12.37 -1.87 -1.30
N LEU A 11 12.45 -0.55 -1.47
CA LEU A 11 12.76 0.07 -2.76
C LEU A 11 14.18 -0.26 -3.24
N GLU A 12 15.18 -0.22 -2.36
CA GLU A 12 16.55 -0.63 -2.69
C GLU A 12 16.60 -2.07 -3.24
N PHE A 13 15.80 -2.99 -2.67
CA PHE A 13 15.71 -4.36 -3.18
C PHE A 13 15.05 -4.46 -4.56
N ARG A 14 14.11 -3.55 -4.87
CA ARG A 14 13.44 -3.49 -6.19
C ARG A 14 14.37 -3.02 -7.30
N GLU A 15 15.45 -2.32 -6.94
CA GLU A 15 16.49 -1.87 -7.88
C GLU A 15 17.55 -2.94 -8.19
N ILE A 16 17.55 -4.07 -7.48
CA ILE A 16 18.51 -5.15 -7.71
C ILE A 16 18.27 -5.78 -9.08
N ASN A 17 19.32 -5.88 -9.90
CA ASN A 17 19.27 -6.62 -11.16
C ASN A 17 19.30 -8.14 -10.92
N TYR A 18 18.14 -8.76 -10.76
CA TYR A 18 18.01 -10.20 -10.53
C TYR A 18 18.66 -11.06 -11.63
N LEU A 19 18.82 -10.54 -12.85
CA LEU A 19 19.44 -11.28 -13.95
C LEU A 19 20.93 -11.58 -13.70
N GLU A 20 21.61 -10.73 -12.94
CA GLU A 20 23.04 -10.85 -12.63
C GLU A 20 23.32 -11.78 -11.44
N LEU A 21 22.29 -12.16 -10.69
CA LEU A 21 22.44 -13.02 -9.53
C LEU A 21 22.46 -14.50 -9.92
N THR A 22 23.31 -15.27 -9.22
CA THR A 22 23.24 -16.74 -9.22
C THR A 22 21.92 -17.21 -8.59
N GLN A 23 21.50 -18.45 -8.88
CA GLN A 23 20.27 -19.00 -8.31
C GLN A 23 20.23 -18.97 -6.78
N GLU A 24 21.36 -19.30 -6.12
CA GLU A 24 21.48 -19.23 -4.66
C GLU A 24 21.32 -17.79 -4.15
N HIS A 25 22.01 -16.82 -4.76
CA HIS A 25 21.88 -15.42 -4.38
C HIS A 25 20.49 -14.84 -4.66
N ARG A 26 19.80 -15.32 -5.70
CA ARG A 26 18.39 -14.96 -5.95
C ARG A 26 17.51 -15.42 -4.80
N ALA A 27 17.60 -16.70 -4.41
CA ALA A 27 16.80 -17.25 -3.32
C ALA A 27 17.02 -16.49 -2.00
N VAL A 28 18.27 -16.20 -1.65
CA VAL A 28 18.59 -15.41 -0.45
C VAL A 28 18.08 -13.97 -0.54
N THR A 29 18.16 -13.36 -1.73
CA THR A 29 17.64 -11.99 -1.96
C THR A 29 16.12 -11.95 -1.86
N GLU A 30 15.42 -12.92 -2.44
CA GLU A 30 13.96 -13.06 -2.35
C GLU A 30 13.51 -13.29 -0.91
N GLU A 31 14.18 -14.17 -0.15
CA GLU A 31 13.88 -14.40 1.26
C GLU A 31 14.03 -13.11 2.08
N LYS A 32 15.12 -12.37 1.88
CA LYS A 32 15.34 -11.08 2.54
C LYS A 32 14.27 -10.06 2.18
N PHE A 33 13.91 -9.96 0.90
CA PHE A 33 12.85 -9.07 0.43
C PHE A 33 11.50 -9.42 1.08
N ASN A 34 11.13 -10.69 1.11
CA ASN A 34 9.89 -11.16 1.73
C ASN A 34 9.87 -10.89 3.23
N ASN A 35 11.00 -11.09 3.93
CA ASN A 35 11.13 -10.76 5.34
C ASN A 35 10.99 -9.25 5.59
N LEU A 36 11.55 -8.40 4.73
CA LEU A 36 11.36 -6.95 4.80
C LEU A 36 9.89 -6.54 4.58
N CYS A 37 9.21 -7.15 3.61
CA CYS A 37 7.79 -6.90 3.36
C CYS A 37 6.94 -7.29 4.57
N LYS A 38 7.22 -8.43 5.19
CA LYS A 38 6.55 -8.86 6.42
C LYS A 38 6.81 -7.91 7.58
N GLU A 39 8.06 -7.54 7.80
CA GLU A 39 8.44 -6.60 8.86
C GLU A 39 7.78 -5.22 8.65
N TYR A 40 7.68 -4.76 7.40
CA TYR A 40 6.93 -3.55 7.05
C TYR A 40 5.47 -3.63 7.48
N LEU A 41 4.77 -4.71 7.13
CA LEU A 41 3.37 -4.91 7.51
C LEU A 41 3.18 -4.99 9.02
N ASP A 42 4.05 -5.73 9.73
CA ASP A 42 3.99 -5.84 11.19
C ASP A 42 4.19 -4.47 11.86
N ASN A 43 5.12 -3.65 11.37
CA ASN A 43 5.34 -2.30 11.89
C ASN A 43 4.23 -1.32 11.48
N LEU A 44 3.61 -1.50 10.31
CA LEU A 44 2.51 -0.68 9.81
C LEU A 44 1.29 -0.74 10.74
N VAL A 45 0.90 -1.96 11.16
CA VAL A 45 -0.23 -2.19 12.07
C VAL A 45 -0.01 -1.49 13.41
N LEU A 46 1.23 -1.48 13.91
CA LEU A 46 1.59 -0.87 15.19
C LEU A 46 1.83 0.64 15.11
N SER A 47 1.99 1.19 13.90
CA SER A 47 2.34 2.59 13.70
C SER A 47 1.13 3.50 13.79
N ASN A 48 1.30 4.63 14.48
CA ASN A 48 0.41 5.78 14.43
C ASN A 48 1.06 6.99 13.72
N GLU A 49 2.20 6.76 13.05
CA GLU A 49 2.98 7.80 12.37
C GLU A 49 2.37 8.16 11.00
N ASN A 50 1.19 8.78 11.02
CA ASN A 50 0.43 9.13 9.82
C ASN A 50 1.27 9.95 8.81
N GLU A 51 2.06 10.92 9.29
CA GLU A 51 2.92 11.73 8.42
C GLU A 51 4.00 10.93 7.68
N GLU A 52 4.58 9.90 8.31
CA GLU A 52 5.59 9.06 7.63
C GLU A 52 4.91 8.20 6.55
N MET A 53 3.75 7.63 6.85
CA MET A 53 3.00 6.83 5.88
C MET A 53 2.49 7.67 4.70
N PHE A 54 2.04 8.91 4.96
CA PHE A 54 1.64 9.83 3.90
C PHE A 54 2.81 10.21 2.99
N LYS A 55 4.02 10.37 3.54
CA LYS A 55 5.24 10.56 2.74
C LYS A 55 5.53 9.36 1.85
N ILE A 56 5.34 8.13 2.35
CA ILE A 56 5.51 6.92 1.54
C ILE A 56 4.54 6.92 0.36
N ILE A 57 3.25 7.18 0.61
CA ILE A 57 2.21 7.27 -0.43
C ILE A 57 2.58 8.31 -1.50
N THR A 58 2.93 9.53 -1.07
CA THR A 58 3.23 10.63 -2.00
C THR A 58 4.52 10.40 -2.79
N ASN A 59 5.52 9.76 -2.20
CA ASN A 59 6.74 9.38 -2.91
C ASN A 59 6.47 8.29 -3.96
N ASP A 60 5.63 7.31 -3.64
CA ASP A 60 5.31 6.24 -4.57
C ASP A 60 4.57 6.74 -5.80
N TRP A 61 3.67 7.73 -5.68
CA TRP A 61 3.02 8.36 -6.84
C TRP A 61 3.99 8.92 -7.91
N ASN A 62 5.23 9.23 -7.53
CA ASN A 62 6.24 9.71 -8.49
C ASN A 62 7.00 8.59 -9.20
N SER A 63 7.00 7.37 -8.66
CA SER A 63 7.85 6.26 -9.15
C SER A 63 7.08 4.99 -9.51
N LEU A 64 5.95 4.74 -8.84
CA LEU A 64 5.14 3.53 -8.91
C LEU A 64 5.98 2.25 -8.70
N SER A 65 7.00 2.36 -7.85
CA SER A 65 8.01 1.33 -7.64
C SER A 65 7.72 0.47 -6.41
N PHE A 66 6.90 0.98 -5.47
CA PHE A 66 6.58 0.27 -4.25
C PHE A 66 5.67 -0.94 -4.52
N PRO A 67 5.83 -2.05 -3.79
CA PRO A 67 4.96 -3.21 -3.98
C PRO A 67 3.49 -2.85 -3.73
N ILE A 68 2.65 -3.05 -4.75
CA ILE A 68 1.21 -2.73 -4.71
C ILE A 68 0.49 -3.31 -3.48
N PRO A 69 0.69 -4.59 -3.09
CA PRO A 69 0.04 -5.15 -1.90
C PRO A 69 0.39 -4.40 -0.61
N LEU A 70 1.63 -3.91 -0.51
CA LEU A 70 2.06 -3.12 0.64
C LEU A 70 1.44 -1.72 0.59
N MET A 71 1.42 -1.09 -0.58
CA MET A 71 0.82 0.24 -0.73
C MET A 71 -0.67 0.26 -0.40
N PHE A 72 -1.42 -0.78 -0.78
CA PHE A 72 -2.82 -0.94 -0.38
C PHE A 72 -2.96 -0.95 1.14
N LYS A 73 -2.13 -1.73 1.84
CA LYS A 73 -2.12 -1.78 3.31
C LYS A 73 -1.74 -0.42 3.91
N THR A 74 -0.80 0.30 3.31
CA THR A 74 -0.41 1.65 3.74
C THR A 74 -1.57 2.64 3.63
N TYR A 75 -2.30 2.65 2.51
CA TYR A 75 -3.52 3.46 2.37
C TYR A 75 -4.57 3.10 3.41
N GLN A 76 -4.88 1.81 3.56
CA GLN A 76 -5.83 1.31 4.56
C GLN A 76 -5.48 1.85 5.94
N ARG A 77 -4.23 1.69 6.37
CA ARG A 77 -3.79 2.14 7.69
C ARG A 77 -3.90 3.66 7.87
N VAL A 78 -3.53 4.45 6.86
CA VAL A 78 -3.57 5.92 6.94
C VAL A 78 -5.01 6.43 6.99
N ILE A 79 -5.91 5.80 6.24
CA ILE A 79 -7.35 6.08 6.25
C ILE A 79 -7.97 5.67 7.59
N GLU A 80 -7.61 4.52 8.16
CA GLU A 80 -8.05 4.10 9.50
C GLU A 80 -7.70 5.13 10.58
N ILE A 81 -6.51 5.75 10.49
CA ILE A 81 -6.07 6.78 11.45
C ILE A 81 -6.82 8.10 11.24
N LYS A 82 -7.19 8.43 10.00
CA LYS A 82 -7.90 9.67 9.63
C LYS A 82 -9.12 9.37 8.72
N PRO A 83 -10.18 8.74 9.25
CA PRO A 83 -11.29 8.24 8.43
C PRO A 83 -12.18 9.35 7.85
N THR A 84 -11.99 10.60 8.25
CA THR A 84 -12.76 11.74 7.73
C THR A 84 -11.98 12.55 6.68
N GLU A 85 -10.74 12.18 6.36
CA GLU A 85 -9.89 12.88 5.41
C GLU A 85 -10.16 12.40 3.98
N ILE A 86 -11.07 13.09 3.29
CA ILE A 86 -11.54 12.76 1.93
C ILE A 86 -10.40 12.64 0.91
N THR A 87 -9.33 13.43 1.09
CA THR A 87 -8.17 13.41 0.19
C THR A 87 -7.52 12.03 0.14
N LEU A 88 -7.44 11.32 1.27
CA LEU A 88 -6.86 9.98 1.33
C LEU A 88 -7.68 8.94 0.56
N TYR A 89 -9.00 9.01 0.69
CA TYR A 89 -9.91 8.15 -0.07
C TYR A 89 -9.79 8.40 -1.56
N SER A 90 -9.73 9.67 -1.97
CA SER A 90 -9.61 10.05 -3.39
C SER A 90 -8.30 9.54 -3.98
N MET A 91 -7.18 9.74 -3.28
CA MET A 91 -5.88 9.21 -3.69
C MET A 91 -5.87 7.68 -3.77
N PHE A 92 -6.53 6.99 -2.84
CA PHE A 92 -6.59 5.54 -2.87
C PHE A 92 -7.45 5.04 -4.05
N VAL A 93 -8.61 5.65 -4.30
CA VAL A 93 -9.46 5.36 -5.47
C VAL A 93 -8.67 5.53 -6.77
N ASP A 94 -7.97 6.65 -6.93
CA ASP A 94 -7.14 6.90 -8.11
C ASP A 94 -6.03 5.84 -8.25
N TYR A 95 -5.44 5.44 -7.13
CA TYR A 95 -4.41 4.40 -7.10
C TYR A 95 -4.97 3.02 -7.49
N LEU A 96 -6.18 2.66 -7.08
CA LEU A 96 -6.84 1.41 -7.48
C LEU A 96 -7.08 1.37 -8.99
N LEU A 97 -7.62 2.46 -9.53
CA LEU A 97 -7.96 2.57 -10.95
C LEU A 97 -6.71 2.59 -11.86
N LEU A 98 -5.55 2.96 -11.32
CA LEU A 98 -4.28 2.92 -12.04
C LEU A 98 -3.84 1.50 -12.41
N TYR A 99 -4.10 0.51 -11.54
CA TYR A 99 -3.60 -0.86 -11.71
C TYR A 99 -4.60 -1.81 -12.38
N GLY A 100 -5.79 -1.35 -12.74
CA GLY A 100 -6.71 -2.07 -13.63
C GLY A 100 -8.15 -2.16 -13.13
N PRO A 101 -9.02 -2.88 -13.88
CA PRO A 101 -10.45 -2.97 -13.61
C PRO A 101 -10.79 -3.86 -12.39
N ASP A 102 -9.82 -4.63 -11.88
CA ASP A 102 -10.02 -5.63 -10.82
C ASP A 102 -10.60 -5.03 -9.52
N TRP A 103 -10.39 -3.73 -9.29
CA TRP A 103 -10.88 -2.97 -8.12
C TRP A 103 -11.83 -1.82 -8.48
N GLU A 104 -12.40 -1.81 -9.69
CA GLU A 104 -13.32 -0.75 -10.13
C GLU A 104 -14.59 -0.69 -9.26
N GLU A 105 -15.12 -1.85 -8.86
CA GLU A 105 -16.28 -1.94 -7.97
C GLU A 105 -16.02 -1.28 -6.61
N GLU A 106 -14.91 -1.64 -5.95
CA GLU A 106 -14.53 -1.03 -4.67
C GLU A 106 -14.23 0.47 -4.82
N ALA A 107 -13.59 0.88 -5.91
CA ALA A 107 -13.32 2.29 -6.20
C ALA A 107 -14.62 3.12 -6.34
N LEU A 108 -15.63 2.57 -7.02
CA LEU A 108 -16.95 3.19 -7.18
C LEU A 108 -17.71 3.24 -5.85
N GLU A 109 -17.69 2.16 -5.06
CA GLU A 109 -18.34 2.11 -3.74
C GLU A 109 -17.72 3.12 -2.77
N ILE A 110 -16.38 3.18 -2.68
CA ILE A 110 -15.67 4.18 -1.87
C ILE A 110 -16.10 5.58 -2.30
N THR A 111 -16.12 5.85 -3.61
CA THR A 111 -16.50 7.14 -4.19
C THR A 111 -17.95 7.53 -3.82
N GLU A 112 -18.87 6.58 -3.82
CA GLU A 112 -20.27 6.84 -3.46
C GLU A 112 -20.42 7.10 -1.96
N HIS A 113 -19.76 6.30 -1.12
CA HIS A 113 -19.78 6.50 0.33
C HIS A 113 -19.19 7.85 0.75
N ILE A 114 -18.10 8.30 0.14
CA ILE A 114 -17.51 9.62 0.44
C ILE A 114 -18.44 10.77 0.00
N LYS A 115 -19.16 10.65 -1.13
CA LYS A 115 -20.15 11.64 -1.59
C LYS A 115 -21.29 11.79 -0.59
N GLN A 116 -21.71 10.67 -0.01
CA GLN A 116 -22.75 10.62 1.02
C GLN A 116 -22.24 11.02 2.42
N LYS A 117 -20.93 11.26 2.57
CA LYS A 117 -20.25 11.48 3.86
C LYS A 117 -20.42 10.30 4.84
N ASP A 118 -20.65 9.10 4.32
CA ASP A 118 -20.73 7.85 5.08
C ASP A 118 -19.32 7.26 5.24
N TYR A 119 -18.51 7.90 6.09
CA TYR A 119 -17.10 7.53 6.29
C TYR A 119 -16.93 6.14 6.92
N ILE A 120 -17.95 5.64 7.62
CA ILE A 120 -17.94 4.28 8.19
C ILE A 120 -17.95 3.26 7.06
N LYS A 121 -18.91 3.35 6.13
CA LYS A 121 -18.96 2.44 4.98
C LYS A 121 -17.82 2.64 4.01
N ALA A 122 -17.36 3.88 3.83
CA ALA A 122 -16.17 4.15 3.03
C ALA A 122 -14.95 3.41 3.60
N LEU A 123 -14.73 3.48 4.92
CA LEU A 123 -13.66 2.75 5.59
C LEU A 123 -13.83 1.23 5.51
N GLU A 124 -15.04 0.71 5.72
CA GLU A 124 -15.33 -0.72 5.57
C GLU A 124 -14.96 -1.23 4.16
N THR A 125 -15.31 -0.45 3.13
CA THR A 125 -14.98 -0.77 1.74
C THR A 125 -13.47 -0.72 1.51
N VAL A 126 -12.79 0.33 1.98
CA VAL A 126 -11.32 0.46 1.92
C VAL A 126 -10.64 -0.76 2.52
N ASN A 127 -11.10 -1.24 3.68
CA ASN A 127 -10.51 -2.36 4.39
C ASN A 127 -10.81 -3.73 3.74
N ARG A 128 -11.84 -3.80 2.89
CA ARG A 128 -12.15 -5.01 2.09
C ARG A 128 -11.25 -5.14 0.87
N VAL A 129 -10.67 -4.04 0.37
CA VAL A 129 -9.77 -4.08 -0.80
C VAL A 129 -8.60 -5.04 -0.51
N ASP A 130 -8.46 -6.05 -1.37
CA ASP A 130 -7.38 -7.02 -1.31
C ASP A 130 -6.74 -7.17 -2.69
N TYR A 131 -5.41 -7.17 -2.72
CA TYR A 131 -4.66 -7.37 -3.94
C TYR A 131 -4.80 -8.81 -4.45
N TYR A 132 -4.93 -9.79 -3.56
CA TYR A 132 -5.03 -11.21 -3.91
C TYR A 132 -6.47 -11.71 -4.07
N LYS A 133 -7.41 -10.81 -4.43
CA LYS A 133 -8.83 -11.15 -4.64
C LYS A 133 -8.96 -12.32 -5.61
N THR A 134 -9.65 -13.37 -5.19
CA THR A 134 -10.01 -14.52 -6.03
C THR A 134 -11.42 -14.33 -6.58
N PHE A 135 -11.59 -14.40 -7.90
CA PHE A 135 -12.87 -14.29 -8.61
C PHE A 135 -13.63 -15.62 -8.70
#